data_AF-A0A972JSV1-F1
#
_entry.id   AF-A0A972JSV1-F1
#
_cell.length_a   1.000
_cell.length_b   1.000
_cell.length_c   1.000
_cell.angle_alpha   90.00
_cell.angle_beta   90.00
_cell.angle_gamma   90.00
#
_symmetry.space_group_name_H-M   'P 1'
#
loop_
_entity.id
_entity.type
_entity.pdbx_description
1 polymer ?
#
loop_
_entity_poly.entity_id
_entity_poly.type
_entity_poly.pdbx_seq_one_letter_code
_entity_poly.pdbx_strand_id
1 'polypeptide(L)'
;MLLDKDGIFEPLLAPSESDYLPQPPTTRNFADCCNEFWWVSTYVAKGLWREEITYAKYMLDQIVREQLMKMLTWHVAITTQFTHGPGKFGKHLKQHLEPTHWALLEQTYADASYDKTWDALHTMCDLFRTIAIGVAAYFRFDYPYSDDEKVRAHLKHVQLLPRDAIEMY
;
A
#
# COMPACT_ATOMS: atom_id res chain seq x y z
N MET A 1 27.88 -14.14 -6.58
CA MET A 1 29.33 -14.15 -6.27
C MET A 1 30.03 -13.26 -7.27
N LEU A 2 30.83 -12.29 -6.82
CA LEU A 2 31.52 -11.36 -7.72
C LEU A 2 32.82 -11.95 -8.31
N LEU A 3 33.53 -12.79 -7.55
CA LEU A 3 34.68 -13.58 -8.03
C LEU A 3 35.04 -14.68 -7.02
N ASP A 4 35.24 -15.91 -7.49
CA ASP A 4 35.92 -16.98 -6.75
C ASP A 4 37.25 -17.26 -7.46
N LYS A 5 38.36 -16.86 -6.85
CA LYS A 5 39.71 -17.04 -7.42
C LYS A 5 40.27 -18.43 -7.14
N ASP A 6 39.78 -19.08 -6.09
CA ASP A 6 40.36 -20.30 -5.55
C ASP A 6 39.52 -21.53 -5.90
N GLY A 7 38.36 -21.33 -6.55
CA GLY A 7 37.50 -22.39 -7.04
C GLY A 7 36.94 -23.27 -5.93
N ILE A 8 36.78 -22.69 -4.73
CA ILE A 8 36.38 -23.39 -3.52
C ILE A 8 34.86 -23.62 -3.51
N PHE A 9 34.10 -22.78 -4.22
CA PHE A 9 32.64 -22.86 -4.24
C PHE A 9 32.14 -23.66 -5.45
N GLU A 10 31.06 -24.42 -5.25
CA GLU A 10 30.32 -25.00 -6.35
C GLU A 10 29.79 -23.91 -7.30
N PRO A 11 29.71 -24.17 -8.62
CA PRO A 11 29.16 -23.20 -9.57
C PRO A 11 27.77 -22.78 -9.15
N LEU A 12 27.59 -21.48 -8.88
CA LEU A 12 26.27 -20.95 -8.59
C LEU A 12 25.35 -21.18 -9.80
N LEU A 13 24.10 -21.56 -9.52
CA LEU A 13 23.04 -21.51 -10.52
C LEU A 13 22.98 -20.10 -11.12
N ALA A 14 22.64 -20.02 -12.41
CA ALA A 14 22.43 -18.74 -13.07
C ALA A 14 21.45 -17.89 -12.23
N PRO A 15 21.71 -16.58 -12.04
CA PRO A 15 20.81 -15.72 -11.29
C PRO A 15 19.40 -15.84 -11.85
N SER A 16 18.48 -16.36 -11.05
CA SER A 16 17.08 -16.50 -11.40
C SER A 16 16.27 -15.50 -10.60
N GLU A 17 15.34 -14.81 -11.25
CA GLU A 17 14.39 -13.95 -10.56
C GLU A 17 13.30 -14.75 -9.81
N SER A 18 13.27 -16.08 -9.99
CA SER A 18 12.28 -16.98 -9.39
C SER A 18 12.13 -16.82 -7.88
N ASP A 19 13.24 -16.61 -7.17
CA ASP A 19 13.24 -16.49 -5.71
C ASP A 19 12.66 -15.15 -5.23
N TYR A 20 12.54 -14.18 -6.13
CA TYR A 20 12.01 -12.84 -5.85
C TYR A 20 10.58 -12.65 -6.37
N LEU A 21 9.99 -13.69 -6.97
CA LEU A 21 8.61 -13.63 -7.45
C LEU A 21 7.63 -13.58 -6.26
N PRO A 22 6.60 -12.72 -6.33
CA PRO A 22 5.60 -12.65 -5.29
C PRO A 22 4.90 -14.00 -5.09
N GLN A 23 4.75 -14.40 -3.84
CA GLN A 23 3.96 -15.58 -3.50
C GLN A 23 2.48 -15.20 -3.39
N PRO A 24 1.55 -16.11 -3.77
CA PRO A 24 0.13 -15.92 -3.53
C PRO A 24 -0.16 -15.66 -2.03
N PRO A 25 -0.97 -14.65 -1.67
CA PRO A 25 -1.40 -14.45 -0.30
C PRO A 25 -2.29 -15.58 0.19
N THR A 26 -2.22 -15.87 1.49
CA THR A 26 -3.28 -16.61 2.17
C THR A 26 -4.44 -15.65 2.50
N THR A 27 -5.63 -16.22 2.79
CA THR A 27 -6.77 -15.43 3.27
C THR A 27 -6.42 -14.57 4.49
N ARG A 28 -5.60 -15.11 5.40
CA ARG A 28 -5.13 -14.38 6.59
C ARG A 28 -4.20 -13.23 6.22
N ASN A 29 -3.22 -13.45 5.35
CA ASN A 29 -2.32 -12.38 4.89
C ASN A 29 -3.10 -11.22 4.25
N PHE A 30 -4.12 -11.54 3.45
CA PHE A 30 -4.99 -10.56 2.82
C PHE A 30 -5.82 -9.78 3.85
N ALA A 31 -6.47 -10.48 4.78
CA ALA A 31 -7.29 -9.87 5.82
C ALA A 31 -6.46 -8.97 6.74
N ASP A 32 -5.28 -9.44 7.19
CA ASP A 32 -4.36 -8.68 8.03
C ASP A 32 -3.89 -7.41 7.30
N CYS A 33 -3.58 -7.50 6.00
CA CYS A 33 -3.19 -6.34 5.18
C CYS A 33 -4.31 -5.31 5.06
N CYS A 34 -5.56 -5.74 4.83
CA CYS A 34 -6.71 -4.85 4.78
C CYS A 34 -6.98 -4.19 6.14
N ASN A 35 -6.95 -4.97 7.22
CA ASN A 35 -7.17 -4.47 8.57
C ASN A 35 -6.12 -3.42 8.95
N GLU A 36 -4.85 -3.72 8.74
CA GLU A 36 -3.75 -2.80 9.05
C GLU A 36 -3.85 -1.51 8.22
N PHE A 37 -4.14 -1.62 6.91
CA PHE A 37 -4.30 -0.44 6.05
C PHE A 37 -5.43 0.49 6.56
N TRP A 38 -6.63 -0.06 6.76
CA TRP A 38 -7.79 0.75 7.14
C TRP A 38 -7.66 1.29 8.55
N TRP A 39 -7.26 0.48 9.52
CA TRP A 39 -7.16 0.94 10.91
C TRP A 39 -6.09 2.02 11.08
N VAL A 40 -4.90 1.83 10.50
CA VAL A 40 -3.79 2.78 10.65
C VAL A 40 -4.03 4.08 9.89
N SER A 41 -4.82 4.06 8.81
CA SER A 41 -5.19 5.29 8.09
C SER A 41 -5.85 6.35 9.00
N THR A 42 -6.56 5.91 10.05
CA THR A 42 -7.17 6.81 11.04
C THR A 42 -6.13 7.58 11.85
N TYR A 43 -4.93 7.01 12.06
CA TYR A 43 -3.83 7.69 12.74
C TYR A 43 -3.21 8.78 11.87
N VAL A 44 -3.19 8.61 10.54
CA VAL A 44 -2.79 9.67 9.60
C VAL A 44 -3.75 10.86 9.75
N ALA A 45 -5.06 10.60 9.68
CA ALA A 45 -6.08 11.64 9.86
C ALA A 45 -5.97 12.36 11.20
N LYS A 46 -5.76 11.61 12.29
CA LYS A 46 -5.54 12.17 13.63
C LYS A 46 -4.31 13.09 13.68
N GLY A 47 -3.19 12.68 13.10
CA GLY A 47 -1.98 13.50 13.01
C GLY A 47 -2.19 14.77 12.19
N LEU A 48 -2.90 14.66 11.05
CA LEU A 48 -3.21 15.81 10.21
C LEU A 48 -4.13 16.81 10.90
N TRP A 49 -5.16 16.33 11.60
CA TRP A 49 -6.08 17.20 12.35
C TRP A 49 -5.39 17.91 13.52
N ARG A 50 -4.42 17.25 14.17
CA ARG A 50 -3.62 17.84 15.28
C ARG A 50 -2.47 18.73 14.83
N GLU A 51 -2.31 18.96 13.53
CA GLU A 51 -1.18 19.70 12.97
C GLU A 51 0.19 19.06 13.34
N GLU A 52 0.26 17.72 13.32
CA GLU A 52 1.45 16.91 13.59
C GLU A 52 2.01 16.31 12.28
N ILE A 53 2.46 17.15 11.32
CA ILE A 53 2.83 16.68 9.96
C ILE A 53 3.88 15.57 9.94
N THR A 54 4.90 15.61 10.79
CA THR A 54 5.95 14.58 10.80
C THR A 54 5.41 13.22 11.22
N TYR A 55 4.49 13.19 12.19
CA TYR A 55 3.79 11.98 12.60
C TYR A 55 2.87 11.48 11.49
N ALA A 56 2.02 12.35 10.93
CA ALA A 56 1.13 11.99 9.84
C ALA A 56 1.88 11.40 8.63
N LYS A 57 3.01 12.02 8.25
CA LYS A 57 3.87 11.54 7.16
C LYS A 57 4.51 10.20 7.47
N TYR A 58 4.99 9.97 8.70
CA TYR A 58 5.51 8.66 9.09
C TYR A 58 4.44 7.58 8.97
N MET A 59 3.24 7.82 9.53
CA MET A 59 2.13 6.88 9.47
C MET A 59 1.70 6.59 8.03
N LEU A 60 1.58 7.62 7.19
CA LEU A 60 1.20 7.48 5.78
C LEU A 60 2.27 6.74 4.97
N ASP A 61 3.53 7.19 5.05
CA ASP A 61 4.59 6.77 4.12
C ASP A 61 5.27 5.46 4.55
N GLN A 62 5.27 5.11 5.84
CA GLN A 62 5.90 3.89 6.32
C GLN A 62 4.88 2.78 6.60
N ILE A 63 3.76 3.09 7.26
CA ILE A 63 2.86 2.04 7.74
C ILE A 63 1.74 1.77 6.73
N VAL A 64 0.97 2.80 6.36
CA VAL A 64 -0.16 2.66 5.43
C VAL A 64 0.34 2.31 4.03
N ARG A 65 1.38 3.00 3.55
CA ARG A 65 1.99 2.72 2.25
C ARG A 65 2.57 1.31 2.15
N GLU A 66 3.12 0.75 3.23
CA GLU A 66 3.61 -0.65 3.20
C GLU A 66 2.47 -1.61 2.83
N GLN A 67 1.27 -1.43 3.39
CA GLN A 67 0.13 -2.28 3.07
C GLN A 67 -0.36 -2.06 1.63
N LEU A 68 -0.38 -0.81 1.14
CA LEU A 68 -0.66 -0.53 -0.27
C LEU A 68 0.33 -1.25 -1.19
N MET A 69 1.62 -1.18 -0.89
CA MET A 69 2.65 -1.80 -1.71
C MET A 69 2.57 -3.33 -1.69
N LYS A 70 2.19 -3.95 -0.57
CA LYS A 70 1.85 -5.39 -0.52
C LYS A 70 0.67 -5.72 -1.43
N MET A 71 -0.40 -4.94 -1.37
CA MET A 71 -1.59 -5.16 -2.19
C MET A 71 -1.29 -5.01 -3.69
N LEU A 72 -0.53 -3.98 -4.08
CA LEU A 72 -0.04 -3.77 -5.45
C LEU A 72 0.89 -4.90 -5.90
N THR A 73 1.71 -5.45 -5.00
CA THR A 73 2.57 -6.60 -5.28
C THR A 73 1.75 -7.81 -5.69
N TRP A 74 0.67 -8.12 -4.97
CA TRP A 74 -0.23 -9.23 -5.33
C TRP A 74 -0.98 -8.96 -6.63
N HIS A 75 -1.39 -7.71 -6.86
CA HIS A 75 -2.02 -7.32 -8.11
C HIS A 75 -1.09 -7.49 -9.33
N VAL A 76 0.17 -7.07 -9.23
CA VAL A 76 1.18 -7.31 -10.27
C VAL A 76 1.42 -8.81 -10.46
N ALA A 77 1.47 -9.58 -9.38
CA ALA A 77 1.61 -11.03 -9.48
C ALA A 77 0.44 -11.65 -10.25
N ILE A 78 -0.80 -11.25 -9.97
CA ILE A 78 -1.99 -11.73 -10.69
C ILE A 78 -1.93 -11.35 -12.18
N THR A 79 -1.70 -10.07 -12.49
CA THR A 79 -1.73 -9.56 -13.88
C THR A 79 -0.62 -10.15 -14.75
N THR A 80 0.50 -10.52 -14.13
CA THR A 80 1.63 -11.17 -14.81
C THR A 80 1.62 -12.69 -14.67
N GLN A 81 0.56 -13.29 -14.12
CA GLN A 81 0.46 -14.74 -13.89
C GLN A 81 1.65 -15.30 -13.09
N PHE A 82 2.09 -14.54 -12.09
CA PHE A 82 3.20 -14.84 -11.18
C PHE A 82 4.56 -15.00 -11.89
N THR A 83 4.71 -14.41 -13.07
CA THR A 83 5.99 -14.45 -13.82
C THR A 83 6.88 -13.24 -13.56
N HIS A 84 6.33 -12.15 -13.02
CA HIS A 84 7.07 -10.94 -12.69
C HIS A 84 6.67 -10.40 -11.32
N GLY A 85 7.58 -9.66 -10.70
CA GLY A 85 7.34 -8.93 -9.46
C GLY A 85 7.43 -7.42 -9.65
N PRO A 86 7.02 -6.62 -8.65
CA PRO A 86 7.06 -5.16 -8.72
C PRO A 86 8.49 -4.59 -8.65
N GLY A 87 9.51 -5.43 -8.51
CA GLY A 87 10.89 -5.06 -8.20
C GLY A 87 11.05 -4.53 -6.76
N LYS A 88 12.31 -4.42 -6.30
CA LYS A 88 12.62 -3.89 -4.97
C LYS A 88 11.97 -2.51 -4.77
N PHE A 89 11.19 -2.37 -3.70
CA PHE A 89 10.43 -1.16 -3.37
C PHE A 89 9.48 -0.67 -4.48
N GLY A 90 9.02 -1.55 -5.37
CA GLY A 90 8.08 -1.19 -6.43
C GLY A 90 8.70 -0.45 -7.60
N LYS A 91 10.01 -0.50 -7.79
CA LYS A 91 10.72 0.20 -8.88
C LYS A 91 10.21 -0.12 -10.30
N HIS A 92 9.50 -1.22 -10.50
CA HIS A 92 8.92 -1.62 -11.79
C HIS A 92 7.39 -1.47 -11.85
N LEU A 93 6.73 -0.94 -10.81
CA LEU A 93 5.26 -0.79 -10.77
C LEU A 93 4.71 -0.02 -11.98
N LYS A 94 5.40 1.03 -12.45
CA LYS A 94 4.99 1.80 -13.63
C LYS A 94 4.86 0.96 -14.90
N GLN A 95 5.60 -0.15 -15.00
CA GLN A 95 5.59 -1.04 -16.17
C GLN A 95 4.42 -2.03 -16.13
N HIS A 96 3.88 -2.28 -14.94
CA HIS A 96 2.88 -3.33 -14.71
C HIS A 96 1.49 -2.78 -14.38
N LEU A 97 1.39 -1.61 -13.76
CA LEU A 97 0.12 -0.99 -13.43
C LEU A 97 -0.51 -0.33 -14.65
N GLU A 98 -1.83 -0.39 -14.73
CA GLU A 98 -2.60 0.41 -15.66
C GLU A 98 -2.30 1.91 -15.46
N PRO A 99 -2.31 2.73 -16.52
CA PRO A 99 -1.98 4.16 -16.40
C PRO A 99 -2.80 4.91 -15.35
N THR A 100 -4.06 4.51 -15.15
CA THR A 100 -4.95 5.08 -14.13
C THR A 100 -4.49 4.74 -12.71
N HIS A 101 -4.13 3.48 -12.44
CA HIS A 101 -3.61 3.06 -11.13
C HIS A 101 -2.23 3.66 -10.84
N TRP A 102 -1.36 3.77 -11.84
CA TRP A 102 -0.07 4.44 -11.69
C TRP A 102 -0.25 5.93 -11.35
N ALA A 103 -1.15 6.64 -12.05
CA ALA A 103 -1.43 8.05 -11.76
C ALA A 103 -1.99 8.25 -10.34
N LEU A 104 -2.86 7.35 -9.86
CA LEU A 104 -3.34 7.38 -8.47
C LEU A 104 -2.19 7.15 -7.49
N LEU A 105 -1.30 6.17 -7.77
CA LEU A 105 -0.14 5.90 -6.92
C LEU A 105 0.77 7.13 -6.80
N GLU A 106 1.06 7.83 -7.90
CA GLU A 106 1.83 9.08 -7.90
C GLU A 106 1.16 10.15 -7.03
N GLN A 107 -0.16 10.30 -7.12
CA GLN A 107 -0.94 11.25 -6.31
C GLN A 107 -0.94 10.92 -4.81
N THR A 108 -0.60 9.69 -4.41
CA THR A 108 -0.42 9.36 -2.99
C THR A 108 0.87 9.92 -2.39
N TYR A 109 1.78 10.49 -3.18
CA TYR A 109 3.01 11.12 -2.69
C TYR A 109 2.81 12.63 -2.57
N ALA A 110 2.58 13.08 -1.33
CA ALA A 110 2.52 14.50 -1.00
C ALA A 110 3.85 15.04 -0.48
N ASP A 111 4.07 16.35 -0.69
CA ASP A 111 5.07 17.14 0.03
C ASP A 111 4.66 17.31 1.52
N ALA A 112 5.17 18.34 2.21
CA ALA A 112 4.83 18.60 3.62
C ALA A 112 3.53 19.41 3.81
N SER A 113 2.74 19.64 2.75
CA SER A 113 1.44 20.33 2.85
C SER A 113 0.39 19.42 3.51
N TYR A 114 -0.30 19.95 4.52
CA TYR A 114 -1.41 19.27 5.17
C TYR A 114 -2.55 18.93 4.19
N ASP A 115 -2.98 19.91 3.38
CA ASP A 115 -4.09 19.72 2.43
C ASP A 115 -3.74 18.66 1.40
N LYS A 116 -2.54 18.72 0.81
CA LYS A 116 -2.09 17.69 -0.13
C LYS A 116 -1.91 16.32 0.54
N THR A 117 -1.56 16.27 1.83
CA THR A 117 -1.45 15.00 2.55
C THR A 117 -2.82 14.39 2.83
N TRP A 118 -3.85 15.21 3.07
CA TRP A 118 -5.24 14.74 3.10
C TRP A 118 -5.68 14.18 1.75
N ASP A 119 -5.42 14.89 0.65
CA ASP A 119 -5.74 14.43 -0.70
C ASP A 119 -5.02 13.12 -1.02
N ALA A 120 -3.74 13.02 -0.66
CA ALA A 120 -2.95 11.80 -0.82
C ALA A 120 -3.50 10.63 0.00
N LEU A 121 -3.96 10.87 1.23
CA LEU A 121 -4.59 9.84 2.07
C LEU A 121 -5.86 9.29 1.42
N HIS A 122 -6.77 10.17 0.97
CA HIS A 122 -8.02 9.74 0.31
C HIS A 122 -7.73 9.01 -1.00
N THR A 123 -6.80 9.53 -1.81
CA THR A 123 -6.34 8.87 -3.04
C THR A 123 -5.78 7.48 -2.75
N MET A 124 -5.00 7.34 -1.67
CA MET A 124 -4.44 6.06 -1.24
C MET A 124 -5.54 5.07 -0.85
N CYS A 125 -6.58 5.52 -0.14
CA CYS A 125 -7.75 4.71 0.20
C CYS A 125 -8.50 4.24 -1.06
N ASP A 126 -8.70 5.11 -2.04
CA ASP A 126 -9.41 4.79 -3.29
C ASP A 126 -8.63 3.77 -4.13
N LEU A 127 -7.31 3.97 -4.25
CA LEU A 127 -6.44 3.02 -4.93
C LEU A 127 -6.42 1.67 -4.20
N PHE A 128 -6.23 1.67 -2.87
CA PHE A 128 -6.20 0.43 -2.08
C PHE A 128 -7.50 -0.35 -2.22
N ARG A 129 -8.66 0.29 -2.08
CA ARG A 129 -9.97 -0.35 -2.25
C ARG A 129 -10.09 -1.00 -3.63
N THR A 130 -9.75 -0.27 -4.68
CA THR A 130 -9.84 -0.76 -6.06
C THR A 130 -8.99 -2.01 -6.27
N ILE A 131 -7.72 -1.95 -5.86
CA ILE A 131 -6.78 -3.07 -6.04
C ILE A 131 -7.16 -4.26 -5.15
N ALA A 132 -7.52 -4.02 -3.89
CA ALA A 132 -7.86 -5.06 -2.93
C ALA A 132 -9.12 -5.84 -3.32
N ILE A 133 -10.13 -5.17 -3.88
CA ILE A 133 -11.33 -5.84 -4.44
C ILE A 133 -10.94 -6.76 -5.60
N GLY A 134 -10.06 -6.32 -6.50
CA GLY A 134 -9.57 -7.15 -7.60
C GLY A 134 -8.79 -8.39 -7.11
N VAL A 135 -7.92 -8.21 -6.13
CA VAL A 135 -7.16 -9.31 -5.50
C VAL A 135 -8.11 -10.29 -4.79
N ALA A 136 -9.08 -9.78 -4.02
CA ALA A 136 -10.09 -10.58 -3.35
C ALA A 136 -10.91 -11.42 -4.33
N ALA A 137 -11.35 -10.81 -5.44
CA ALA A 137 -12.12 -11.49 -6.47
C ALA A 137 -11.31 -12.64 -7.13
N TYR A 138 -10.03 -12.42 -7.42
CA TYR A 138 -9.16 -13.44 -8.03
C TYR A 138 -8.97 -14.66 -7.12
N PHE A 139 -8.66 -14.43 -5.84
CA PHE A 139 -8.42 -15.51 -4.87
C PHE A 139 -9.67 -16.02 -4.15
N ARG A 140 -10.83 -15.41 -4.41
CA ARG A 140 -12.11 -15.68 -3.72
C ARG A 140 -12.01 -15.45 -2.21
N PHE A 141 -11.37 -14.35 -1.82
CA PHE A 141 -11.35 -13.88 -0.44
C PHE A 141 -12.47 -12.87 -0.18
N ASP A 142 -12.83 -12.71 1.09
CA ASP A 142 -13.78 -11.68 1.51
C ASP A 142 -13.07 -10.33 1.67
N TYR A 143 -13.60 -9.29 1.02
CA TYR A 143 -13.15 -7.92 1.21
C TYR A 143 -13.97 -7.22 2.30
N PRO A 144 -13.35 -6.49 3.26
CA PRO A 144 -14.05 -5.90 4.40
C PRO A 144 -14.76 -4.58 4.05
N TYR A 145 -15.84 -4.65 3.25
CA TYR A 145 -16.63 -3.48 2.82
C TYR A 145 -17.22 -2.65 3.97
N SER A 146 -17.58 -3.27 5.10
CA SER A 146 -18.09 -2.51 6.26
C SER A 146 -17.01 -1.60 6.85
N ASP A 147 -15.79 -2.11 6.95
CA ASP A 147 -14.72 -1.43 7.68
C ASP A 147 -14.14 -0.30 6.84
N ASP A 148 -13.99 -0.51 5.53
CA ASP A 148 -13.50 0.54 4.65
C ASP A 148 -14.50 1.71 4.50
N GLU A 149 -15.80 1.44 4.45
CA GLU A 149 -16.84 2.47 4.41
C GLU A 149 -16.86 3.28 5.71
N LYS A 150 -16.79 2.62 6.86
CA LYS A 150 -16.73 3.28 8.17
C LYS A 150 -15.48 4.13 8.31
N VAL A 151 -14.31 3.59 7.94
CA VAL A 151 -13.05 4.33 8.02
C VAL A 151 -13.08 5.52 7.07
N ARG A 152 -13.44 5.35 5.78
CA ARG A 152 -13.50 6.48 4.83
C ARG A 152 -14.49 7.57 5.27
N ALA A 153 -15.62 7.18 5.84
CA ALA A 153 -16.57 8.13 6.43
C ALA A 153 -15.94 8.88 7.63
N HIS A 154 -15.23 8.16 8.50
CA HIS A 154 -14.51 8.75 9.62
C HIS A 154 -13.40 9.71 9.17
N LEU A 155 -12.60 9.36 8.16
CA LEU A 155 -11.55 10.25 7.62
C LEU A 155 -12.15 11.57 7.11
N LYS A 156 -13.27 11.50 6.37
CA LYS A 156 -14.01 12.70 5.92
C LYS A 156 -14.55 13.52 7.09
N HIS A 157 -15.10 12.86 8.11
CA HIS A 157 -15.59 13.53 9.30
C HIS A 157 -14.46 14.30 10.00
N VAL A 158 -13.32 13.64 10.27
CA VAL A 158 -12.17 14.25 10.94
C VAL A 158 -11.59 15.42 10.13
N GLN A 159 -11.53 15.30 8.80
CA GLN A 159 -11.06 16.40 7.95
C GLN A 159 -11.97 17.64 8.02
N LEU A 160 -13.29 17.44 8.19
CA LEU A 160 -14.28 18.51 8.27
C LEU A 160 -14.50 19.04 9.69
N LEU A 161 -13.95 18.38 10.72
CA LEU A 161 -14.10 18.82 12.10
C LEU A 161 -13.47 20.21 12.28
N PRO A 162 -14.18 21.15 12.94
CA PRO A 162 -13.61 22.44 13.31
C PRO A 162 -12.33 22.26 14.14
N ARG A 163 -11.38 23.18 13.95
CA ARG A 163 -10.08 23.13 14.64
C ARG A 163 -10.19 23.41 16.14
N ASP A 164 -11.26 24.06 16.56
CA ASP A 164 -11.60 24.36 17.95
C ASP A 164 -12.45 23.26 18.61
N ALA A 165 -12.71 22.15 17.92
CA ALA A 165 -13.37 21.00 18.52
C ALA A 165 -12.50 20.42 19.66
N ILE A 166 -13.12 20.27 20.83
CA ILE A 166 -12.47 19.79 22.06
C ILE A 166 -12.24 18.27 22.00
N GLU A 167 -13.10 17.55 21.28
CA GLU A 167 -13.03 16.10 21.10
C GLU A 167 -13.21 15.73 19.61
N MET A 168 -12.52 14.66 19.18
CA MET A 168 -12.66 14.08 17.84
C MET A 168 -13.85 13.10 17.73
N TYR A 169 -14.51 12.79 18.85
CA TYR A 169 -15.56 11.78 19.01
C TYR A 169 -16.61 12.25 19.99
#